data_AF-A0A645IUR9-F1
#
_entry.id   AF-A0A645IUR9-F1
#
_cell.length_a   1.000
_cell.length_b   1.000
_cell.length_c   1.000
_cell.angle_alpha   90.00
_cell.angle_beta   90.00
_cell.angle_gamma   90.00
#
_symmetry.space_group_name_H-M   'P 1'
#
loop_
_entity.id
_entity.type
_entity.pdbx_description
1 polymer ?
#
loop_
_entity_poly.entity_id
_entity_poly.type
_entity_poly.pdbx_seq_one_letter_code
_entity_poly.pdbx_strand_id
1 'polypeptide(L)' 'MTKVGNTVSSSVPIALRSLLDEGKIKSGDKVALIGYGVGYSWGGTILTI' A
#
# COMPACT_ATOMS: atom_id res chain seq x y z
N MET A 1 5.70 -11.72 0.80
CA MET A 1 4.76 -10.92 -0.02
C MET A 1 4.87 -11.32 -1.48
N THR A 2 4.13 -12.35 -1.89
CA THR A 2 3.84 -12.64 -3.31
C THR A 2 2.71 -13.66 -3.33
N LYS A 3 1.48 -13.19 -3.12
CA LYS A 3 0.29 -14.06 -3.13
C LYS A 3 -0.71 -13.72 -4.25
N VAL A 4 -0.71 -12.50 -4.80
CA VAL A 4 -1.79 -12.03 -5.69
C VAL A 4 -1.35 -11.28 -6.96
N GLY A 5 -0.04 -11.05 -7.16
CA GLY A 5 0.47 -10.34 -8.34
C GLY A 5 0.07 -8.86 -8.42
N ASN A 6 0.02 -8.31 -9.64
CA ASN A 6 -0.44 -6.94 -9.90
C ASN A 6 -1.97 -6.94 -10.00
N THR A 7 -2.62 -6.25 -9.07
CA THR A 7 -4.08 -6.13 -8.98
C THR A 7 -4.57 -4.71 -9.32
N VAL A 8 -3.78 -3.98 -10.12
CA VAL A 8 -4.04 -2.59 -10.50
C VAL A 8 -4.22 -1.74 -9.24
N SER A 9 -5.33 -1.01 -9.11
CA SER A 9 -5.61 -0.07 -8.01
C SER A 9 -5.63 -0.72 -6.64
N SER A 10 -5.92 -2.03 -6.55
CA SER A 10 -5.98 -2.75 -5.28
C SER A 10 -4.62 -3.19 -4.74
N SER A 11 -3.53 -3.00 -5.50
CA SER A 11 -2.21 -3.52 -5.11
C SER A 11 -1.67 -2.87 -3.83
N VAL A 12 -1.84 -1.55 -3.69
CA VAL A 12 -1.40 -0.81 -2.49
C VAL A 12 -2.26 -1.16 -1.26
N PRO A 13 -3.61 -1.16 -1.32
CA PRO A 13 -4.45 -1.60 -0.21
C PRO A 13 -4.18 -3.05 0.25
N ILE A 14 -4.00 -4.00 -0.68
CA ILE A 14 -3.71 -5.40 -0.33
C ILE A 14 -2.37 -5.52 0.39
N ALA A 15 -1.34 -4.82 -0.08
CA ALA A 15 -0.04 -4.80 0.59
C ALA A 15 -0.14 -4.20 2.00
N LEU A 16 -0.87 -3.08 2.15
CA LEU A 16 -1.07 -2.43 3.45
C LEU A 16 -1.80 -3.36 4.44
N ARG A 17 -2.89 -4.02 4.01
CA ARG A 17 -3.61 -5.00 4.84
C ARG A 17 -2.70 -6.16 5.27
N SER A 18 -1.91 -6.71 4.34
CA SER A 18 -0.97 -7.79 4.65
C SER A 18 0.06 -7.38 5.70
N LEU A 19 0.58 -6.16 5.65
CA LEU A 19 1.55 -5.66 6.64
C LEU A 19 0.92 -5.46 8.02
N LEU A 20 -0.34 -5.02 8.06
CA LEU A 20 -1.11 -4.92 9.31
C LEU A 20 -1.36 -6.31 9.91
N ASP A 21 -1.74 -7.29 9.09
CA ASP A 21 -1.95 -8.69 9.54
C ASP A 21 -0.65 -9.34 10.04
N GLU A 22 0.47 -9.02 9.40
CA GLU A 22 1.80 -9.49 9.80
C GLU A 22 2.37 -8.73 11.02
N GLY A 23 1.66 -7.70 11.53
CA GLY A 23 2.11 -6.89 12.67
C GLY A 23 3.37 -6.03 12.39
N LYS A 24 3.70 -5.84 11.11
CA LYS A 24 4.87 -5.07 10.65
C LYS A 24 4.66 -3.56 10.66
N ILE A 25 3.40 -3.14 10.60
CA ILE A 25 2.95 -1.76 10.77
C ILE A 25 2.03 -1.73 11.98
N LYS A 26 2.17 -0.72 12.82
CA LYS A 26 1.42 -0.55 14.07
C LYS A 26 0.80 0.85 14.14
N SER A 27 -0.13 1.03 15.08
CA SER A 27 -0.74 2.34 15.28
C SER A 27 0.29 3.38 15.70
N GLY A 28 0.19 4.57 15.11
CA GLY A 28 1.14 5.67 15.25
C GLY A 28 2.23 5.69 14.18
N ASP A 29 2.43 4.61 13.41
CA ASP A 29 3.42 4.58 12.34
C ASP A 29 3.01 5.52 11.19
N LYS A 30 3.99 6.26 10.67
CA LYS A 30 3.83 7.04 9.44
C LYS A 30 4.23 6.21 8.24
N VAL A 31 3.29 5.97 7.34
CA VAL A 31 3.46 5.14 6.16
C VAL A 31 3.29 5.97 4.91
N ALA A 32 4.29 5.92 4.01
CA ALA A 32 4.18 6.49 2.68
C ALA A 32 3.48 5.51 1.74
N LEU A 33 2.35 5.93 1.17
CA LEU A 33 1.64 5.21 0.11
C LEU A 33 1.95 5.88 -1.22
N ILE A 34 2.39 5.10 -2.20
CA ILE A 34 2.74 5.59 -3.54
C ILE A 34 2.09 4.66 -4.56
N GLY A 35 1.36 5.24 -5.51
CA GLY A 35 0.72 4.53 -6.60
C GLY A 35 1.03 5.16 -7.95
N TYR A 36 1.15 4.33 -8.98
CA TYR A 36 1.23 4.75 -10.37
C TYR A 36 0.28 3.90 -11.21
N GLY A 37 -0.18 4.45 -12.33
CA GLY A 37 -1.16 3.83 -13.20
C GLY A 37 -0.98 4.20 -14.67
N VAL A 38 -1.90 3.69 -15.48
CA VAL A 38 -1.95 3.95 -16.93
C VAL A 38 -2.10 5.45 -17.19
N GLY A 39 -1.48 5.93 -18.27
CA GLY A 39 -1.52 7.34 -18.65
C GLY A 39 -0.59 8.24 -17.85
N TYR A 40 0.47 7.68 -17.26
CA TYR A 40 1.45 8.39 -16.43
C TYR A 40 0.83 9.07 -15.19
N SER A 41 -0.37 8.63 -14.79
CA SER A 41 -0.99 9.08 -13.56
C SER A 41 -0.27 8.46 -12.36
N TRP A 42 0.13 9.29 -11.41
CA TRP A 42 0.79 8.85 -10.18
C TRP A 42 0.44 9.80 -9.05
N GLY A 43 0.58 9.32 -7.82
CA GLY A 43 0.35 10.10 -6.63
C GLY A 43 0.82 9.38 -5.38
N GLY A 44 0.93 10.12 -4.30
CA GLY A 44 1.29 9.56 -3.01
C GLY A 44 0.77 10.40 -1.85
N THR A 45 0.73 9.78 -0.68
CA THR A 45 0.34 10.42 0.58
C THR A 45 1.06 9.77 1.75
N ILE A 46 1.18 10.51 2.85
CA ILE A 46 1.61 9.96 4.13
C ILE A 46 0.36 9.71 4.97
N LEU A 47 0.20 8.48 5.45
CA LEU A 47 -0.87 8.09 6.35
C LEU A 47 -0.28 7.80 7.74
N THR A 48 -0.96 8.24 8.79
CA THR A 48 -0.68 7.76 10.16
C THR A 48 -1.65 6.62 10.43
N ILE A 49 -1.11 5.44 10.77
CA ILE A 49 -1.86 4.19 10.97
C ILE A 49 -2.50 4.14 12.35
#